data_AF-A0A950JL41-F1
#
_entry.id   AF-A0A950JL41-F1
#
_cell.length_a   1.000
_cell.length_b   1.000
_cell.length_c   1.000
_cell.angle_alpha   90.00
_cell.angle_beta   90.00
_cell.angle_gamma   90.00
#
_symmetry.space_group_name_H-M   'P 1'
#
loop_
_entity.id
_entity.type
_entity.pdbx_description
1 polymer ?
#
loop_
_entity_poly.entity_id
_entity_poly.type
_entity_poly.pdbx_seq_one_letter_code
_entity_poly.pdbx_strand_id
1 'polypeptide(L)'
;MVAVAAIDSHVMAPAVGATEAGVFVGALGTSAAYLLLDDEARPLPSGIEGVARDGVIPGLWCYEAGQPAFGDVLHWFMRLFAAGAPIEESFARFDAEIRNQPFGQPALLALDWWNGSRAPVADSLLSGLLVGLTLDTTPADIYRALIESLCFGARNIMESLVAGSAPIKRILFASGVSERSPLIMQILADVLGRPVEAPQIHHAAAIGAAIHGAVAAGVVPDFSSGARRYGAREFVRFLPSADRIPVYDRLFRQYQTLVADQHIRCSMHGLRE
;
A
#
# COMPACT_ATOMS: atom_id res chain seq x y z
N MET A 1 25.45 -21.69 11.97
CA MET A 1 24.02 -21.57 12.34
C MET A 1 23.24 -21.11 11.13
N VAL A 2 21.97 -21.53 11.00
CA VAL A 2 21.06 -21.14 9.91
C VAL A 2 19.84 -20.48 10.56
N ALA A 3 19.44 -19.30 10.05
CA ALA A 3 18.25 -18.61 10.54
C ALA A 3 16.97 -19.38 10.15
N VAL A 4 15.90 -19.18 10.93
CA VAL A 4 14.58 -19.72 10.58
C VAL A 4 14.04 -19.07 9.30
N ALA A 5 13.20 -19.80 8.57
CA ALA A 5 12.52 -19.26 7.40
C ALA A 5 11.53 -18.15 7.80
N ALA A 6 11.35 -17.17 6.92
CA ALA A 6 10.45 -16.04 7.11
C ALA A 6 9.72 -15.71 5.80
N ILE A 7 8.56 -15.05 5.91
CA ILE A 7 7.74 -14.59 4.77
C ILE A 7 8.42 -13.38 4.12
N ASP A 8 8.31 -13.23 2.81
CA ASP A 8 9.00 -12.18 2.03
C ASP A 8 8.65 -10.74 2.47
N SER A 9 7.36 -10.44 2.68
CA SER A 9 6.86 -9.15 3.17
C SER A 9 7.34 -8.84 4.60
N HIS A 10 7.52 -9.88 5.42
CA HIS A 10 7.93 -9.78 6.82
C HIS A 10 9.44 -9.63 6.94
N VAL A 11 10.18 -10.49 6.23
CA VAL A 11 11.64 -10.59 6.34
C VAL A 11 12.33 -9.29 5.91
N MET A 12 11.70 -8.48 5.05
CA MET A 12 12.23 -7.19 4.62
C MET A 12 12.15 -6.09 5.68
N ALA A 13 11.33 -6.21 6.72
CA ALA A 13 11.12 -5.16 7.73
C ALA A 13 12.42 -4.59 8.31
N PRO A 14 13.39 -5.39 8.82
CA PRO A 14 14.66 -4.84 9.28
C PRO A 14 15.49 -4.20 8.17
N ALA A 15 15.41 -4.70 6.93
CA ALA A 15 16.13 -4.11 5.81
C ALA A 15 15.61 -2.72 5.45
N VAL A 16 14.31 -2.45 5.62
CA VAL A 16 13.72 -1.13 5.36
C VAL A 16 13.73 -0.21 6.59
N GLY A 17 14.27 -0.67 7.71
CA GLY A 17 14.36 0.11 8.94
C GLY A 17 13.12 0.05 9.84
N ALA A 18 12.19 -0.87 9.59
CA ALA A 18 11.04 -1.15 10.45
C ALA A 18 11.45 -2.11 11.57
N THR A 19 12.02 -1.57 12.65
CA THR A 19 12.48 -2.35 13.81
C THR A 19 11.89 -1.88 15.14
N GLU A 20 10.90 -0.99 15.11
CA GLU A 20 10.29 -0.38 16.30
C GLU A 20 8.76 -0.30 16.17
N ALA A 21 8.07 -0.18 17.32
CA ALA A 21 6.62 -0.01 17.36
C ALA A 21 6.18 1.35 16.80
N GLY A 22 5.02 1.36 16.14
CA GLY A 22 4.45 2.50 15.43
C GLY A 22 4.95 2.64 13.98
N VAL A 23 5.62 1.64 13.43
CA VAL A 23 6.02 1.65 12.01
C VAL A 23 4.99 0.90 11.18
N PHE A 24 4.36 1.61 10.24
CA PHE A 24 3.51 1.04 9.20
C PHE A 24 4.35 0.82 7.95
N VAL A 25 4.35 -0.41 7.41
CA VAL A 25 5.13 -0.82 6.26
C VAL A 25 4.18 -1.33 5.16
N GLY A 26 4.28 -0.79 3.96
CA GLY A 26 3.62 -1.30 2.77
C GLY A 26 4.61 -1.91 1.78
N ALA A 27 4.43 -3.17 1.44
CA ALA A 27 5.11 -3.83 0.33
C ALA A 27 4.25 -3.74 -0.93
N LEU A 28 4.52 -2.75 -1.81
CA LEU A 28 3.64 -2.43 -2.95
C LEU A 28 4.07 -3.17 -4.22
N GLY A 29 3.55 -4.37 -4.48
CA GLY A 29 3.86 -5.15 -5.67
C GLY A 29 2.69 -5.27 -6.64
N THR A 30 2.64 -6.43 -7.31
CA THR A 30 1.46 -6.94 -8.04
C THR A 30 0.20 -6.83 -7.18
N SER A 31 0.31 -7.24 -5.91
CA SER A 31 -0.61 -6.98 -4.80
C SER A 31 0.10 -6.14 -3.74
N ALA A 32 -0.60 -5.69 -2.70
CA ALA A 32 0.05 -5.01 -1.57
C ALA A 32 -0.14 -5.77 -0.26
N ALA A 33 0.91 -5.82 0.56
CA ALA A 33 0.88 -6.29 1.94
C ALA A 33 1.23 -5.13 2.88
N TYR A 34 0.57 -5.08 4.02
CA TYR A 34 0.67 -4.02 5.01
C TYR A 34 0.97 -4.63 6.36
N LEU A 35 2.06 -4.16 6.98
CA LEU A 35 2.48 -4.56 8.30
C LEU A 35 2.42 -3.36 9.24
N LEU A 36 1.88 -3.55 10.43
CA LEU A 36 1.96 -2.57 11.50
C LEU A 36 2.60 -3.21 12.72
N LEU A 37 3.69 -2.61 13.19
CA LEU A 37 4.40 -3.05 14.39
C LEU A 37 3.87 -2.33 15.63
N ASP A 38 3.59 -3.09 16.70
CA ASP A 38 3.10 -2.60 17.98
C ASP A 38 3.90 -3.23 19.14
N ASP A 39 4.03 -2.52 20.26
CA ASP A 39 4.68 -3.01 21.48
C ASP A 39 3.70 -3.66 22.47
N GLU A 40 2.39 -3.47 22.25
CA GLU A 40 1.33 -4.01 23.09
C GLU A 40 0.43 -4.98 22.31
N ALA A 41 -0.10 -5.97 23.04
CA ALA A 41 -1.12 -6.85 22.49
C ALA A 41 -2.45 -6.10 22.42
N ARG A 42 -3.04 -6.00 21.23
CA ARG A 42 -4.32 -5.33 21.03
C ARG A 42 -5.29 -6.21 20.22
N PRO A 43 -6.61 -6.03 20.39
CA PRO A 43 -7.59 -6.81 19.64
C PRO A 43 -7.35 -6.70 18.14
N LEU A 44 -7.45 -7.82 17.42
CA LEU A 44 -7.40 -7.82 15.97
C LEU A 44 -8.59 -7.02 15.42
N PRO A 45 -8.38 -5.92 14.66
CA PRO A 45 -9.49 -5.17 14.11
C PRO A 45 -10.28 -6.02 13.11
N SER A 46 -11.59 -5.77 13.00
CA SER A 46 -12.45 -6.52 12.08
C SER A 46 -11.94 -6.40 10.64
N GLY A 47 -11.85 -7.53 9.94
CA GLY A 47 -11.41 -7.57 8.54
C GLY A 47 -9.90 -7.52 8.32
N ILE A 48 -9.11 -7.38 9.39
CA ILE A 48 -7.65 -7.54 9.33
C ILE A 48 -7.31 -9.02 9.39
N GLU A 49 -6.32 -9.44 8.59
CA GLU A 49 -6.06 -10.85 8.29
C GLU A 49 -5.44 -11.59 9.49
N GLY A 50 -4.54 -10.93 10.22
CA GLY A 50 -3.90 -11.58 11.35
C GLY A 50 -3.07 -10.65 12.23
N VAL A 51 -2.74 -11.18 13.41
CA VAL A 51 -1.78 -10.57 14.34
C VAL A 51 -0.93 -11.67 14.97
N ALA A 52 0.38 -11.46 15.05
CA ALA A 52 1.31 -12.38 15.69
C ALA A 52 2.37 -11.65 16.50
N ARG A 53 2.65 -12.13 17.71
CA ARG A 53 3.82 -11.71 18.48
C ARG A 53 5.06 -12.37 17.89
N ASP A 54 6.16 -11.62 17.83
CA ASP A 54 7.43 -12.06 17.26
C ASP A 54 7.34 -12.46 15.77
N GLY A 55 6.26 -12.08 15.08
CA GLY A 55 6.01 -12.46 13.69
C GLY A 55 6.95 -11.79 12.68
N VAL A 56 7.52 -10.63 13.04
CA VAL A 56 8.47 -9.87 12.20
C VAL A 56 9.71 -9.48 12.99
N ILE A 57 9.53 -8.76 14.09
CA ILE A 57 10.61 -8.32 14.98
C ILE A 57 10.35 -8.94 16.36
N PRO A 58 11.31 -9.67 16.95
CA PRO A 58 11.17 -10.18 18.30
C PRO A 58 10.87 -9.07 19.31
N GLY A 59 9.93 -9.34 20.20
CA GLY A 59 9.40 -8.41 21.19
C GLY A 59 8.19 -7.60 20.71
N LEU A 60 7.90 -7.54 19.41
CA LEU A 60 6.81 -6.76 18.85
C LEU A 60 5.66 -7.63 18.37
N TRP A 61 4.46 -7.07 18.40
CA TRP A 61 3.29 -7.57 17.69
C TRP A 61 3.30 -7.04 16.26
N CYS A 62 2.97 -7.90 15.30
CA CYS A 62 2.80 -7.51 13.91
C CYS A 62 1.36 -7.80 13.47
N TYR A 63 0.67 -6.76 13.03
CA TYR A 63 -0.62 -6.86 12.36
C TYR A 63 -0.42 -6.88 10.86
N GLU A 64 -1.11 -7.79 10.17
CA GLU A 64 -1.02 -7.96 8.72
C GLU A 64 -2.37 -7.73 8.05
N ALA A 65 -2.34 -7.00 6.94
CA ALA A 65 -3.47 -6.84 6.03
C ALA A 65 -2.98 -6.76 4.58
N GLY A 66 -3.86 -7.03 3.63
CA GLY A 66 -3.50 -7.01 2.21
C GLY A 66 -4.55 -6.38 1.31
N GLN A 67 -4.08 -5.78 0.21
CA GLN A 67 -4.89 -5.47 -0.97
C GLN A 67 -4.63 -6.54 -2.04
N PRO A 68 -5.66 -7.22 -2.56
CA PRO A 68 -5.47 -8.33 -3.51
C PRO A 68 -4.80 -7.96 -4.83
N ALA A 69 -5.01 -6.72 -5.29
CA ALA A 69 -4.39 -6.20 -6.50
C ALA A 69 -3.95 -4.76 -6.24
N PHE A 70 -2.73 -4.44 -6.67
CA PHE A 70 -2.18 -3.09 -6.65
C PHE A 70 -1.57 -2.77 -8.02
N GLY A 71 -0.37 -3.29 -8.29
CA GLY A 71 0.25 -3.20 -9.61
C GLY A 71 -0.56 -3.88 -10.71
N ASP A 72 -1.32 -4.93 -10.41
CA ASP A 72 -2.16 -5.64 -11.39
C ASP A 72 -3.29 -4.77 -11.95
N VAL A 73 -3.86 -3.88 -11.13
CA VAL A 73 -4.90 -2.93 -11.58
C VAL A 73 -4.32 -2.01 -12.65
N LEU A 74 -3.10 -1.52 -12.42
CA LEU A 74 -2.44 -0.61 -13.35
C LEU A 74 -1.96 -1.35 -14.61
N HIS A 75 -1.47 -2.58 -14.51
CA HIS A 75 -1.14 -3.40 -15.68
C HIS A 75 -2.38 -3.76 -16.50
N TRP A 76 -3.51 -4.07 -15.84
CA TRP A 76 -4.80 -4.27 -16.49
C TRP A 76 -5.19 -3.02 -17.30
N PHE A 77 -5.04 -1.83 -16.72
CA PHE A 77 -5.29 -0.58 -17.42
C PHE A 77 -4.36 -0.40 -18.62
N MET A 78 -3.05 -0.61 -18.45
CA MET A 78 -2.08 -0.48 -19.55
C MET A 78 -2.39 -1.44 -20.70
N ARG A 79 -2.80 -2.68 -20.41
CA ARG A 79 -3.20 -3.65 -21.45
C ARG A 79 -4.35 -3.14 -22.32
N LEU A 80 -5.24 -2.31 -21.77
CA LEU A 80 -6.40 -1.77 -22.49
C LEU A 80 -6.11 -0.42 -23.18
N PHE A 81 -5.30 0.43 -22.56
CA PHE A 81 -5.14 1.83 -22.96
C PHE A 81 -3.73 2.22 -23.46
N ALA A 82 -2.78 1.28 -23.49
CA ALA A 82 -1.43 1.52 -24.05
C ALA A 82 -1.42 1.71 -25.58
N ALA A 83 -2.50 1.32 -26.28
CA ALA A 83 -2.64 1.45 -27.73
C ALA A 83 -1.45 0.87 -28.53
N GLY A 84 -0.87 -0.25 -28.05
CA GLY A 84 0.25 -0.95 -28.69
C GLY A 84 1.64 -0.41 -28.36
N ALA A 85 1.74 0.66 -27.57
CA ALA A 85 3.03 1.12 -27.04
C ALA A 85 3.57 0.18 -25.95
N PRO A 86 4.89 0.18 -25.70
CA PRO A 86 5.47 -0.51 -24.55
C PRO A 86 4.81 -0.08 -23.24
N ILE A 87 4.68 -1.01 -22.29
CA ILE A 87 3.99 -0.78 -21.02
C ILE A 87 4.70 0.32 -20.21
N GLU A 88 6.03 0.27 -20.15
CA GLU A 88 6.86 1.23 -19.42
C GLU A 88 6.73 2.65 -19.98
N GLU A 89 6.70 2.79 -21.30
CA GLU A 89 6.47 4.08 -21.97
C GLU A 89 5.05 4.60 -21.71
N SER A 90 4.08 3.69 -21.66
CA SER A 90 2.68 4.02 -21.38
C SER A 90 2.50 4.53 -19.96
N PHE A 91 3.15 3.92 -18.97
CA PHE A 91 3.22 4.43 -17.60
C PHE A 91 3.76 5.86 -17.56
N ALA A 92 4.92 6.11 -18.19
CA ALA A 92 5.52 7.44 -18.21
C ALA A 92 4.63 8.49 -18.89
N ARG A 93 3.94 8.11 -19.98
CA ARG A 93 2.98 8.97 -20.68
C ARG A 93 1.81 9.36 -19.78
N PHE A 94 1.13 8.38 -19.19
CA PHE A 94 -0.03 8.66 -18.34
C PHE A 94 0.34 9.40 -17.06
N ASP A 95 1.51 9.12 -16.46
CA ASP A 95 2.05 9.90 -15.34
C ASP A 95 2.24 11.37 -15.72
N ALA A 96 2.74 11.65 -16.93
CA ALA A 96 2.90 13.01 -17.44
C ALA A 96 1.54 13.70 -17.70
N GLU A 97 0.57 12.98 -18.26
CA GLU A 97 -0.79 13.49 -18.47
C GLU A 97 -1.44 13.90 -17.15
N ILE A 98 -1.45 13.01 -16.14
CA ILE A 98 -2.02 13.29 -14.81
C ILE A 98 -1.34 14.50 -14.15
N ARG A 99 0.00 14.60 -14.24
CA ARG A 99 0.73 15.74 -13.65
C ARG A 99 0.30 17.10 -14.21
N ASN A 100 -0.17 17.13 -15.46
CA ASN A 100 -0.63 18.35 -16.13
C ASN A 100 -2.13 18.60 -15.96
N GLN A 101 -2.88 17.64 -15.40
CA GLN A 101 -4.31 17.82 -15.14
C GLN A 101 -4.56 18.76 -13.95
N PRO A 102 -5.64 19.54 -13.99
CA PRO A 102 -6.12 20.24 -12.80
C PRO A 102 -6.36 19.27 -11.65
N PHE A 103 -5.94 19.66 -10.45
CA PHE A 103 -6.21 18.86 -9.27
C PHE A 103 -7.67 19.07 -8.83
N GLY A 104 -8.40 17.98 -8.55
CA GLY A 104 -9.76 18.04 -8.02
C GLY A 104 -10.90 18.12 -9.05
N GLN A 105 -10.62 18.01 -10.35
CA GLN A 105 -11.64 17.90 -11.41
C GLN A 105 -11.18 17.01 -12.58
N PRO A 106 -12.10 16.28 -13.24
CA PRO A 106 -13.38 15.79 -12.72
C PRO A 106 -13.16 14.64 -11.72
N ALA A 107 -14.02 14.53 -10.70
CA ALA A 107 -13.87 13.52 -9.65
C ALA A 107 -14.45 12.17 -10.07
N LEU A 108 -13.74 11.48 -10.96
CA LEU A 108 -13.95 10.05 -11.19
C LEU A 108 -13.46 9.28 -9.95
N LEU A 109 -14.23 8.32 -9.47
CA LEU A 109 -13.88 7.52 -8.29
C LEU A 109 -13.94 6.04 -8.63
N ALA A 110 -12.99 5.27 -8.09
CA ALA A 110 -12.94 3.83 -8.24
C ALA A 110 -12.96 3.09 -6.89
N LEU A 111 -13.43 1.84 -6.92
CA LEU A 111 -13.13 0.83 -5.88
C LEU A 111 -12.08 -0.14 -6.42
N ASP A 112 -11.02 -0.36 -5.66
CA ASP A 112 -9.81 -1.12 -6.05
C ASP A 112 -9.98 -2.64 -6.14
N TRP A 113 -11.22 -3.14 -6.18
CA TRP A 113 -11.55 -4.57 -6.02
C TRP A 113 -11.49 -5.38 -7.31
N TRP A 114 -10.61 -5.04 -8.24
CA TRP A 114 -10.44 -5.78 -9.51
C TRP A 114 -10.16 -7.28 -9.31
N ASN A 115 -9.59 -7.64 -8.15
CA ASN A 115 -9.35 -9.02 -7.75
C ASN A 115 -9.98 -9.35 -6.37
N GLY A 116 -11.20 -8.84 -6.15
CA GLY A 116 -11.90 -8.94 -4.86
C GLY A 116 -11.30 -8.03 -3.79
N SER A 117 -11.70 -8.24 -2.54
CA SER A 117 -11.19 -7.52 -1.38
C SER A 117 -10.71 -8.49 -0.29
N ARG A 118 -9.48 -8.30 0.21
CA ARG A 118 -8.94 -9.03 1.37
C ARG A 118 -9.26 -8.26 2.64
N ALA A 119 -8.57 -7.16 2.89
CA ALA A 119 -8.89 -6.27 4.01
C ALA A 119 -9.56 -4.96 3.53
N PRO A 120 -10.49 -4.37 4.29
CA PRO A 120 -11.13 -4.93 5.50
C PRO A 120 -12.38 -5.77 5.19
N VAL A 121 -12.76 -5.94 3.92
CA VAL A 121 -14.09 -6.47 3.56
C VAL A 121 -14.15 -8.01 3.52
N ALA A 122 -13.01 -8.68 3.27
CA ALA A 122 -12.86 -10.13 3.21
C ALA A 122 -13.87 -10.84 2.31
N ASP A 123 -13.94 -10.41 1.05
CA ASP A 123 -14.90 -10.89 0.06
C ASP A 123 -14.27 -10.98 -1.34
N SER A 124 -14.02 -12.23 -1.77
CA SER A 124 -13.37 -12.53 -3.05
C SER A 124 -14.30 -12.37 -4.26
N LEU A 125 -15.62 -12.22 -4.05
CA LEU A 125 -16.59 -12.10 -5.14
C LEU A 125 -16.80 -10.64 -5.58
N LEU A 126 -16.24 -9.68 -4.84
CA LEU A 126 -16.28 -8.28 -5.24
C LEU A 126 -15.53 -8.03 -6.56
N SER A 127 -15.86 -6.92 -7.22
CA SER A 127 -15.29 -6.52 -8.50
C SER A 127 -14.99 -5.03 -8.53
N GLY A 128 -14.18 -4.60 -9.49
CA GLY A 128 -13.86 -3.19 -9.69
C GLY A 128 -15.10 -2.35 -10.00
N LEU A 129 -15.12 -1.12 -9.48
CA LEU A 129 -16.17 -0.14 -9.74
C LEU A 129 -15.53 1.15 -10.23
N LEU A 130 -16.13 1.78 -11.25
CA LEU A 130 -15.86 3.17 -11.65
C LEU A 130 -17.18 3.93 -11.61
N VAL A 131 -17.21 5.06 -10.90
CA VAL A 131 -18.37 5.95 -10.83
C VAL A 131 -17.96 7.38 -11.18
N GLY A 132 -18.86 8.08 -11.89
CA GLY A 132 -18.63 9.47 -12.33
C GLY A 132 -18.14 9.61 -13.77
N LEU A 133 -18.26 8.57 -14.61
CA LEU A 133 -17.97 8.67 -16.03
C LEU A 133 -18.91 9.68 -16.73
N THR A 134 -18.34 10.52 -17.58
CA THR A 134 -19.04 11.47 -18.45
C THR A 134 -18.53 11.35 -19.89
N LEU A 135 -19.16 12.06 -20.83
CA LEU A 135 -18.68 12.10 -22.23
C LEU A 135 -17.29 12.76 -22.38
N ASP A 136 -16.86 13.51 -21.37
CA ASP A 136 -15.56 14.19 -21.35
C ASP A 136 -14.45 13.35 -20.68
N THR A 137 -14.78 12.16 -20.14
CA THR A 137 -13.80 11.34 -19.43
C THR A 137 -12.72 10.82 -20.37
N THR A 138 -11.47 11.05 -19.97
CA THR A 138 -10.28 10.59 -20.70
C THR A 138 -9.67 9.34 -20.08
N PRO A 139 -8.83 8.59 -20.80
CA PRO A 139 -8.07 7.48 -20.23
C PRO A 139 -7.18 7.91 -19.05
N ALA A 140 -6.61 9.12 -19.08
CA ALA A 140 -5.82 9.66 -17.97
C ALA A 140 -6.64 9.85 -16.69
N ASP A 141 -7.91 10.27 -16.81
CA ASP A 141 -8.81 10.40 -15.66
C ASP A 141 -9.09 9.03 -15.02
N ILE A 142 -9.29 8.00 -15.85
CA ILE A 142 -9.46 6.62 -15.38
C ILE A 142 -8.19 6.15 -14.68
N TYR A 143 -7.02 6.35 -15.30
CA TYR A 143 -5.74 5.98 -14.70
C TYR A 143 -5.53 6.64 -13.32
N ARG A 144 -5.86 7.92 -13.22
CA ARG A 144 -5.80 8.68 -11.97
C ARG A 144 -6.73 8.11 -10.91
N ALA A 145 -7.99 7.87 -11.27
CA ALA A 145 -8.97 7.31 -10.35
C ALA A 145 -8.56 5.92 -9.82
N LEU A 146 -7.89 5.11 -10.64
CA LEU A 146 -7.34 3.81 -10.23
C LEU A 146 -6.17 3.97 -9.26
N ILE A 147 -5.24 4.89 -9.50
CA ILE A 147 -4.15 5.18 -8.54
C ILE A 147 -4.74 5.68 -7.22
N GLU A 148 -5.68 6.63 -7.28
CA GLU A 148 -6.32 7.21 -6.11
C GLU A 148 -7.09 6.14 -5.32
N SER A 149 -7.80 5.22 -5.98
CA SER A 149 -8.51 4.12 -5.29
C SER A 149 -7.57 3.14 -4.60
N LEU A 150 -6.42 2.81 -5.22
CA LEU A 150 -5.38 2.00 -4.58
C LEU A 150 -4.85 2.67 -3.30
N CYS A 151 -4.64 3.99 -3.34
CA CYS A 151 -4.22 4.79 -2.19
C CYS A 151 -5.32 4.89 -1.13
N PHE A 152 -6.59 5.01 -1.53
CA PHE A 152 -7.72 4.97 -0.61
C PHE A 152 -7.86 3.61 0.07
N GLY A 153 -7.65 2.50 -0.64
CA GLY A 153 -7.61 1.17 -0.03
C GLY A 153 -6.48 1.04 0.99
N ALA A 154 -5.29 1.58 0.70
CA ALA A 154 -4.17 1.65 1.65
C ALA A 154 -4.54 2.48 2.90
N ARG A 155 -5.18 3.65 2.71
CA ARG A 155 -5.69 4.47 3.82
C ARG A 155 -6.73 3.74 4.65
N ASN A 156 -7.67 3.06 4.01
CA ASN A 156 -8.73 2.31 4.68
C ASN A 156 -8.16 1.20 5.57
N ILE A 157 -7.15 0.48 5.09
CA ILE A 157 -6.40 -0.50 5.86
C ILE A 157 -5.65 0.17 7.02
N MET A 158 -4.92 1.24 6.74
CA MET A 158 -4.14 1.95 7.77
C MET A 158 -5.05 2.47 8.90
N GLU A 159 -6.17 3.11 8.57
CA GLU A 159 -7.12 3.61 9.58
C GLU A 159 -7.76 2.46 10.38
N SER A 160 -8.05 1.32 9.73
CA SER A 160 -8.57 0.12 10.39
C SER A 160 -7.56 -0.49 11.37
N LEU A 161 -6.29 -0.53 10.99
CA LEU A 161 -5.20 -0.98 11.86
C LEU A 161 -4.98 -0.01 13.04
N VAL A 162 -4.97 1.31 12.77
CA VAL A 162 -4.75 2.34 13.79
C VAL A 162 -5.84 2.40 14.84
N ALA A 163 -7.09 2.17 14.46
CA ALA A 163 -8.21 2.15 15.42
C ALA A 163 -8.00 1.11 16.54
N GLY A 164 -7.21 0.07 16.29
CA GLY A 164 -6.85 -0.95 17.26
C GLY A 164 -5.39 -0.92 17.70
N SER A 165 -4.58 0.10 17.37
CA SER A 165 -3.11 0.07 17.55
C SER A 165 -2.50 1.31 18.21
N ALA A 166 -1.18 1.25 18.46
CA ALA A 166 -0.36 2.40 18.80
C ALA A 166 -0.37 3.46 17.67
N PRO A 167 -0.15 4.74 18.00
CA PRO A 167 -0.03 5.79 17.00
C PRO A 167 1.10 5.50 16.01
N ILE A 168 0.82 5.64 14.71
CA ILE A 168 1.84 5.49 13.68
C ILE A 168 2.88 6.61 13.86
N LYS A 169 4.15 6.24 13.99
CA LYS A 169 5.31 7.14 14.03
C LYS A 169 5.90 7.33 12.64
N ARG A 170 5.98 6.25 11.84
CA ARG A 170 6.57 6.26 10.50
C ARG A 170 5.77 5.41 9.52
N ILE A 171 5.73 5.84 8.26
CA ILE A 171 5.10 5.13 7.15
C ILE A 171 6.16 4.86 6.10
N LEU A 172 6.44 3.58 5.87
CA LEU A 172 7.43 3.10 4.92
C LEU A 172 6.72 2.37 3.80
N PHE A 173 6.99 2.73 2.55
CA PHE A 173 6.53 1.97 1.40
C PHE A 173 7.74 1.48 0.62
N ALA A 174 7.91 0.17 0.55
CA ALA A 174 9.09 -0.47 -0.01
C ALA A 174 8.70 -1.49 -1.07
N SER A 175 9.13 -1.27 -2.31
CA SER A 175 9.02 -2.22 -3.43
C SER A 175 9.56 -1.59 -4.73
N GLY A 176 9.45 -2.34 -5.84
CA GLY A 176 9.64 -1.78 -7.17
C GLY A 176 8.65 -0.65 -7.53
N VAL A 177 7.45 -0.59 -6.94
CA VAL A 177 6.50 0.51 -7.20
C VAL A 177 6.98 1.80 -6.54
N SER A 178 7.44 1.76 -5.29
CA SER A 178 7.97 2.94 -4.60
C SER A 178 9.22 3.50 -5.26
N GLU A 179 10.01 2.65 -5.93
CA GLU A 179 11.19 3.06 -6.72
C GLU A 179 10.81 3.66 -8.08
N ARG A 180 9.79 3.10 -8.75
CA ARG A 180 9.45 3.44 -10.15
C ARG A 180 8.44 4.57 -10.29
N SER A 181 7.59 4.81 -9.30
CA SER A 181 6.53 5.81 -9.39
C SER A 181 6.53 6.79 -8.21
N PRO A 182 7.30 7.89 -8.32
CA PRO A 182 7.18 9.03 -7.40
C PRO A 182 5.78 9.64 -7.36
N LEU A 183 4.99 9.50 -8.44
CA LEU A 183 3.61 9.98 -8.51
C LEU A 183 2.72 9.24 -7.50
N ILE A 184 2.74 7.90 -7.52
CA ILE A 184 1.95 7.08 -6.58
C ILE A 184 2.39 7.38 -5.14
N MET A 185 3.69 7.52 -4.89
CA MET A 185 4.22 7.84 -3.56
C MET A 185 3.73 9.21 -3.05
N GLN A 186 3.69 10.23 -3.92
CA GLN A 186 3.15 11.54 -3.55
C GLN A 186 1.64 11.48 -3.29
N ILE A 187 0.88 10.75 -4.11
CA ILE A 187 -0.57 10.57 -3.90
C ILE A 187 -0.83 9.80 -2.60
N LEU A 188 -0.05 8.77 -2.27
CA LEU A 188 -0.11 8.10 -0.96
C LEU A 188 0.10 9.09 0.18
N ALA A 189 1.11 9.95 0.10
CA ALA A 189 1.34 10.98 1.12
C ALA A 189 0.12 11.89 1.28
N ASP A 190 -0.38 12.42 0.15
CA ASP A 190 -1.51 13.34 0.10
C ASP A 190 -2.81 12.70 0.62
N VAL A 191 -3.08 11.44 0.24
CA VAL A 191 -4.25 10.67 0.64
C VAL A 191 -4.19 10.29 2.12
N LEU A 192 -3.04 9.83 2.61
CA LEU A 192 -2.87 9.46 4.02
C LEU A 192 -2.81 10.70 4.93
N GLY A 193 -2.56 11.89 4.36
CA GLY A 193 -2.36 13.13 5.10
C GLY A 193 -1.11 13.12 5.98
N ARG A 194 -0.12 12.26 5.66
CA ARG A 194 1.04 11.98 6.50
C ARG A 194 2.29 11.84 5.64
N PRO A 195 3.48 12.21 6.17
CA PRO A 195 4.74 11.92 5.49
C PRO A 195 4.90 10.42 5.23
N VAL A 196 5.31 10.07 4.02
CA VAL A 196 5.66 8.68 3.65
C VAL A 196 7.11 8.63 3.19
N GLU A 197 7.77 7.52 3.46
CA GLU A 197 9.18 7.33 3.16
C GLU A 197 9.36 6.11 2.24
N ALA A 198 10.11 6.28 1.16
CA ALA A 198 10.55 5.21 0.27
C ALA A 198 12.03 4.89 0.58
N PRO A 199 12.33 3.77 1.26
CA PRO A 199 13.70 3.35 1.53
C PRO A 199 14.41 3.04 0.21
N GLN A 200 15.62 3.57 0.02
CA GLN A 200 16.45 3.30 -1.14
C GLN A 200 17.26 2.02 -0.90
N ILE A 201 16.67 0.87 -1.23
CA ILE A 201 17.29 -0.43 -1.01
C ILE A 201 16.81 -1.48 -2.02
N HIS A 202 17.74 -1.96 -2.85
CA HIS A 202 17.44 -3.03 -3.79
C HIS A 202 17.41 -4.39 -3.07
N HIS A 203 16.48 -5.25 -3.47
CA HIS A 203 16.33 -6.60 -2.92
C HIS A 203 16.10 -6.62 -1.39
N ALA A 204 15.21 -5.74 -0.89
CA ALA A 204 14.91 -5.60 0.53
C ALA A 204 14.64 -6.94 1.26
N ALA A 205 13.89 -7.87 0.64
CA ALA A 205 13.64 -9.19 1.22
C ALA A 205 14.92 -10.03 1.37
N ALA A 206 15.80 -10.03 0.36
CA ALA A 206 17.06 -10.77 0.42
C ALA A 206 18.02 -10.18 1.47
N ILE A 207 18.11 -8.85 1.55
CA ILE A 207 18.90 -8.17 2.58
C ILE A 207 18.31 -8.42 3.96
N GLY A 208 16.98 -8.41 4.07
CA GLY A 208 16.26 -8.75 5.29
C GLY A 208 16.60 -10.16 5.78
N ALA A 209 16.60 -11.14 4.86
CA ALA A 209 17.00 -12.52 5.16
C ALA A 209 18.47 -12.60 5.58
N ALA A 210 19.36 -11.83 4.94
CA ALA A 210 20.76 -11.74 5.33
C ALA A 210 20.94 -11.14 6.74
N ILE A 211 20.13 -10.14 7.12
CA ILE A 211 20.09 -9.58 8.48
C ILE A 211 19.68 -10.65 9.49
N HIS A 212 18.64 -11.44 9.19
CA HIS A 212 18.24 -12.57 10.05
C HIS A 212 19.39 -13.56 10.23
N GLY A 213 20.09 -13.91 9.14
CA GLY A 213 21.29 -14.75 9.18
C GLY A 213 22.41 -14.15 10.03
N ALA A 214 22.64 -12.84 9.94
CA ALA A 214 23.67 -12.13 10.70
C ALA A 214 23.36 -12.11 12.21
N VAL A 215 22.09 -11.92 12.59
CA VAL A 215 21.63 -12.03 13.99
C VAL A 215 21.80 -13.46 14.49
N ALA A 216 21.33 -14.46 13.73
CA ALA A 216 21.45 -15.87 14.11
C ALA A 216 22.91 -16.33 14.23
N ALA A 217 23.83 -15.76 13.44
CA ALA A 217 25.25 -16.05 13.51
C ALA A 217 26.02 -15.23 14.58
N GLY A 218 25.37 -14.29 15.28
CA GLY A 218 26.00 -13.40 16.25
C GLY A 218 26.94 -12.35 15.63
N VAL A 219 26.83 -12.09 14.32
CA VAL A 219 27.59 -11.05 13.61
C VAL A 219 27.11 -9.65 13.98
N VAL A 220 25.82 -9.54 14.34
CA VAL A 220 25.19 -8.38 14.95
C VAL A 220 24.34 -8.85 16.15
N PRO A 221 24.19 -8.04 17.20
CA PRO A 221 23.51 -8.48 18.42
C PRO A 221 21.99 -8.58 18.28
N ASP A 222 21.39 -7.77 17.39
CA ASP A 222 19.94 -7.65 17.24
C ASP A 222 19.55 -7.12 15.85
N PHE A 223 18.25 -7.15 15.56
CA PHE A 223 17.68 -6.68 14.29
C PHE A 223 17.89 -5.18 14.06
N SER A 224 17.83 -4.34 15.09
CA SER A 224 18.07 -2.90 14.96
C SER A 224 19.53 -2.60 14.56
N SER A 225 20.49 -3.35 15.09
CA SER A 225 21.91 -3.26 14.73
C SER A 225 22.16 -3.80 13.34
N GLY A 226 21.49 -4.89 12.95
CA GLY A 226 21.49 -5.40 11.58
C GLY A 226 20.92 -4.40 10.58
N ALA A 227 19.77 -3.78 10.90
CA ALA A 227 19.13 -2.75 10.10
C ALA A 227 20.05 -1.54 9.88
N ARG A 228 20.67 -1.01 10.95
CA ARG A 228 21.63 0.11 10.84
C ARG A 228 22.85 -0.24 9.98
N ARG A 229 23.34 -1.48 10.07
CA ARG A 229 24.58 -1.89 9.39
C ARG A 229 24.35 -2.22 7.91
N TYR A 230 23.28 -2.97 7.62
CA TYR A 230 23.04 -3.61 6.33
C TYR A 230 21.76 -3.16 5.63
N GLY A 231 20.82 -2.52 6.33
CA GLY A 231 19.56 -2.03 5.77
C GLY A 231 19.69 -0.68 5.05
N ALA A 232 18.53 -0.12 4.71
CA ALA A 232 18.41 1.14 3.98
C ALA A 232 19.03 2.30 4.79
N ARG A 233 19.85 3.10 4.11
CA ARG A 233 20.52 4.28 4.69
C ARG A 233 19.92 5.59 4.21
N GLU A 234 19.27 5.55 3.06
CA GLU A 234 18.66 6.70 2.41
C GLU A 234 17.17 6.46 2.24
N PHE A 235 16.38 7.51 2.44
CA PHE A 235 14.93 7.50 2.37
C PHE A 235 14.48 8.71 1.56
N VAL A 236 13.75 8.46 0.48
CA VAL A 236 13.07 9.54 -0.24
C VAL A 236 11.77 9.82 0.50
N ARG A 237 11.62 11.07 0.98
CA ARG A 237 10.48 11.47 1.79
C ARG A 237 9.50 12.29 0.96
N PHE A 238 8.24 11.88 0.96
CA PHE A 238 7.13 12.58 0.32
C PHE A 238 6.28 13.22 1.41
N LEU A 239 6.07 14.53 1.32
CA LEU A 239 5.28 15.29 2.28
C LEU A 239 3.88 15.54 1.71
N PRO A 240 2.83 15.40 2.52
CA PRO A 240 1.48 15.68 2.04
C PRO A 240 1.33 17.16 1.68
N SER A 241 0.65 17.43 0.58
CA SER A 241 0.29 18.78 0.18
C SER A 241 -0.94 19.27 0.95
N ALA A 242 -0.80 20.38 1.66
CA ALA A 242 -1.86 20.99 2.46
C ALA A 242 -3.13 21.30 1.65
N ASP A 243 -2.99 21.66 0.38
CA ASP A 243 -4.12 21.98 -0.51
C ASP A 243 -4.84 20.73 -1.01
N ARG A 244 -4.15 19.59 -1.04
CA ARG A 244 -4.69 18.32 -1.56
C ARG A 244 -5.40 17.50 -0.49
N ILE A 245 -4.94 17.56 0.76
CA ILE A 245 -5.53 16.81 1.89
C ILE A 245 -7.05 17.01 1.98
N PRO A 246 -7.61 18.25 2.00
CA PRO A 246 -9.06 18.42 2.15
C PRO A 246 -9.87 17.84 0.98
N VAL A 247 -9.27 17.78 -0.22
CA VAL A 247 -9.89 17.17 -1.39
C VAL A 247 -9.88 15.65 -1.25
N TYR A 248 -8.74 15.06 -0.90
CA TYR A 248 -8.64 13.62 -0.69
C TYR A 248 -9.47 13.14 0.50
N ASP A 249 -9.61 13.91 1.57
CA ASP A 249 -10.52 13.59 2.69
C ASP A 249 -11.99 13.56 2.25
N ARG A 250 -12.38 14.42 1.32
CA ARG A 250 -13.73 14.39 0.74
C ARG A 250 -13.92 13.16 -0.15
N LEU A 251 -12.96 12.88 -1.04
CA LEU A 251 -13.02 11.73 -1.94
C LEU A 251 -12.97 10.41 -1.17
N PHE A 252 -12.15 10.32 -0.13
CA PHE A 252 -12.04 9.14 0.72
C PHE A 252 -13.35 8.86 1.47
N ARG A 253 -14.08 9.89 1.93
CA ARG A 253 -15.42 9.69 2.50
C ARG A 253 -16.43 9.14 1.48
N GLN A 254 -16.33 9.55 0.22
CA GLN A 254 -17.15 8.97 -0.84
C GLN A 254 -16.74 7.52 -1.13
N TYR A 255 -15.44 7.24 -1.17
CA TYR A 255 -14.91 5.87 -1.27
C TYR A 255 -15.46 4.99 -0.14
N GLN A 256 -15.39 5.44 1.12
CA GLN A 256 -15.95 4.70 2.26
C GLN A 256 -17.46 4.49 2.16
N THR A 257 -18.20 5.45 1.62
CA THR A 257 -19.64 5.30 1.37
C THR A 257 -19.90 4.16 0.38
N LEU A 258 -19.15 4.10 -0.72
CA LEU A 258 -19.26 3.02 -1.71
C LEU A 258 -18.81 1.67 -1.14
N VAL A 259 -17.74 1.64 -0.34
CA VAL A 259 -17.25 0.43 0.33
C VAL A 259 -18.32 -0.17 1.26
N ALA A 260 -19.08 0.68 1.96
CA ALA A 260 -20.11 0.27 2.90
C ALA A 260 -21.45 -0.10 2.25
N ASP A 261 -21.65 0.20 0.97
CA ASP A 261 -22.94 -0.01 0.29
C ASP A 261 -23.20 -1.49 -0.01
N GLN A 262 -24.20 -2.04 0.66
CA GLN A 262 -24.60 -3.45 0.51
C GLN A 262 -25.24 -3.74 -0.85
N HIS A 263 -25.97 -2.79 -1.45
CA HIS A 263 -26.61 -3.01 -2.75
C HIS A 263 -25.56 -3.13 -3.85
N ILE A 264 -24.52 -2.30 -3.81
CA ILE A 264 -23.38 -2.41 -4.73
C ILE A 264 -22.75 -3.79 -4.62
N ARG A 265 -22.48 -4.27 -3.40
CA ARG A 265 -21.89 -5.60 -3.18
C ARG A 265 -22.80 -6.74 -3.65
N CYS A 266 -24.10 -6.68 -3.33
CA CYS A 266 -25.07 -7.67 -3.82
C CYS A 266 -25.15 -7.68 -5.36
N SER A 267 -25.10 -6.51 -6.01
CA SER A 267 -25.04 -6.43 -7.48
C SER A 267 -23.75 -7.07 -8.03
N MET A 268 -22.60 -6.88 -7.38
CA MET A 268 -21.34 -7.54 -7.78
C MET A 268 -21.43 -9.06 -7.64
N HIS A 269 -22.04 -9.56 -6.56
CA HIS A 269 -22.25 -11.01 -6.36
C HIS A 269 -23.18 -11.60 -7.42
N GLY A 270 -24.31 -10.95 -7.71
CA GLY A 270 -25.27 -11.43 -8.72
C GLY A 270 -24.74 -11.46 -10.15
N LEU A 271 -23.63 -10.77 -10.45
CA LEU A 271 -22.94 -10.87 -11.75
C LEU A 271 -22.02 -12.09 -11.86
N ARG A 272 -21.77 -12.81 -10.76
CA ARG A 272 -20.89 -14.00 -10.70
C ARG A 272 -21.66 -15.32 -10.50
N GLU A 273 -22.98 -15.25 -10.40
CA GLU A 273 -23.90 -16.41 -10.43
C GLU A 273 -24.15 -16.87 -11.86
#